data_AF-A0A7Z9QU34-F1
#
_entry.id   AF-A0A7Z9QU34-F1
#
_cell.length_a   1.000
_cell.length_b   1.000
_cell.length_c   1.000
_cell.angle_alpha   90.00
_cell.angle_beta   90.00
_cell.angle_gamma   90.00
#
_symmetry.space_group_name_H-M   'P 1'
#
loop_
_entity.id
_entity.type
_entity.pdbx_description
1 polymer ?
#
loop_
_entity_poly.entity_id
_entity_poly.type
_entity_poly.pdbx_seq_one_letter_code
_entity_poly.pdbx_strand_id
1 'polypeptide(L)'
;MHKEPSSSPENVSSDSENPLDDSSIDENYPSTGLADDHLHHTIAALETELDVAEEIKRDLENTKQKIDQLNQQIQTARNEAEEAQSELDTLQMEEARVRAELEVTRSERVRVEGAIRQIRPQIDQLKQEGIRAKEELQESHRQLQIAKNARDREKSELEKIKQALYATVALEAQIQAEIESSRLALEKDRLQTQEIQDRLKDGHKKLEAIRSKADQAHLELQGARVEEAKIKAELIASQEDKQQEPADQGKLEQDREDDAQDDGTEGSSLSLIKRIVHSDLDLIMKSPEIPSKLVKRVEIEGNLDDGVSASMDTVPNVAESEVVNQGKSIEREGGDIKALSQRLEHNKIYELADAGHEIDEISHVTNIAKGQIKLLLRMRDLKERA
;
A
#
# COMPACT_ATOMS: atom_id res chain seq x y z
N MET A 1 0.91 94.28 -1.69
CA MET A 1 1.34 95.28 -0.69
C MET A 1 2.50 96.05 -1.31
N HIS A 2 2.21 97.08 -2.11
CA HIS A 2 2.40 98.51 -1.77
C HIS A 2 3.78 98.87 -1.22
N LYS A 3 4.65 99.44 -2.07
CA LYS A 3 5.18 100.81 -1.94
C LYS A 3 6.17 101.16 -3.07
N GLU A 4 5.78 102.12 -3.90
CA GLU A 4 6.69 103.09 -4.53
C GLU A 4 7.29 104.02 -3.46
N PRO A 5 8.37 104.76 -3.76
CA PRO A 5 8.20 106.19 -4.12
C PRO A 5 9.16 106.70 -5.23
N SER A 6 8.66 107.51 -6.17
CA SER A 6 8.81 108.99 -6.31
C SER A 6 10.19 109.49 -6.77
N SER A 7 10.35 109.98 -8.01
CA SER A 7 10.35 111.42 -8.43
C SER A 7 11.29 112.31 -7.61
N SER A 8 12.27 113.04 -8.15
CA SER A 8 12.22 114.01 -9.28
C SER A 8 13.63 114.39 -9.77
N PRO A 9 13.78 114.91 -11.01
CA PRO A 9 14.98 115.62 -11.48
C PRO A 9 14.77 117.15 -11.39
N GLU A 10 15.72 117.90 -10.85
CA GLU A 10 15.71 119.37 -10.92
C GLU A 10 16.70 119.88 -11.99
N ASN A 11 16.11 120.45 -13.03
CA ASN A 11 16.68 121.32 -14.04
C ASN A 11 16.41 122.77 -13.60
N VAL A 12 17.44 123.60 -13.48
CA VAL A 12 17.39 125.09 -13.49
C VAL A 12 18.79 125.55 -13.92
N SER A 13 19.05 126.00 -15.16
CA SER A 13 18.51 127.11 -15.96
C SER A 13 18.96 128.50 -15.51
N SER A 14 19.56 129.22 -16.47
CA SER A 14 19.60 130.68 -16.68
C SER A 14 20.72 131.46 -15.98
N ASP A 15 21.72 131.94 -16.72
CA ASP A 15 21.70 133.16 -17.58
C ASP A 15 21.56 134.45 -16.78
N SER A 16 22.62 135.27 -16.79
CA SER A 16 22.50 136.72 -16.71
C SER A 16 23.83 137.36 -17.14
N GLU A 17 23.89 137.69 -18.42
CA GLU A 17 24.68 138.77 -18.98
C GLU A 17 24.42 140.09 -18.21
N ASN A 18 25.45 140.90 -17.93
CA ASN A 18 25.66 142.12 -18.71
C ASN A 18 26.87 142.97 -18.22
N PRO A 19 27.51 143.70 -19.15
CA PRO A 19 28.69 144.53 -18.94
C PRO A 19 28.31 145.99 -18.62
N LEU A 20 29.29 146.83 -18.25
CA LEU A 20 29.50 148.22 -18.71
C LEU A 20 30.40 149.04 -17.76
N ASP A 21 31.01 150.06 -18.37
CA ASP A 21 31.73 151.23 -17.84
C ASP A 21 33.13 151.00 -17.26
N ASP A 22 34.22 151.35 -17.94
CA ASP A 22 34.60 152.64 -18.59
C ASP A 22 34.76 153.79 -17.59
N SER A 23 35.96 153.90 -17.02
CA SER A 23 36.46 155.15 -16.48
C SER A 23 37.97 155.25 -16.69
N SER A 24 38.36 156.14 -17.59
CA SER A 24 39.71 156.53 -17.93
C SER A 24 40.42 157.22 -16.75
N ILE A 25 41.58 156.69 -16.35
CA ILE A 25 42.61 157.36 -15.53
C ILE A 25 43.95 156.94 -16.17
N ASP A 26 44.46 157.76 -17.08
CA ASP A 26 45.50 158.76 -16.84
C ASP A 26 46.88 158.15 -16.49
N GLU A 27 47.72 158.23 -17.52
CA GLU A 27 49.17 158.40 -17.53
C GLU A 27 50.03 157.81 -16.40
N ASN A 28 50.87 156.86 -16.85
CA ASN A 28 52.32 156.94 -16.61
C ASN A 28 52.77 156.54 -15.20
N TYR A 29 52.73 155.23 -14.93
CA TYR A 29 53.60 154.58 -13.95
C TYR A 29 54.34 153.39 -14.57
N PRO A 30 55.61 153.18 -14.17
CA PRO A 30 56.56 152.40 -14.92
C PRO A 30 56.27 150.90 -14.81
N SER A 31 56.55 150.19 -15.89
CA SER A 31 56.63 148.74 -15.98
C SER A 31 57.28 148.12 -14.73
N THR A 32 56.46 147.57 -13.85
CA THR A 32 56.89 146.58 -12.86
C THR A 32 56.42 145.22 -13.36
N GLY A 33 57.23 144.56 -14.18
CA GLY A 33 57.00 143.17 -14.65
C GLY A 33 56.67 142.18 -13.52
N LEU A 34 56.98 142.53 -12.27
CA LEU A 34 56.64 141.80 -11.06
C LEU A 34 55.14 141.54 -10.82
N ALA A 35 54.21 142.38 -11.28
CA ALA A 35 52.78 142.19 -11.04
C ALA A 35 52.10 141.26 -12.07
N ASP A 36 52.54 141.35 -13.33
CA ASP A 36 52.05 140.52 -14.44
C ASP A 36 52.65 139.11 -14.38
N ASP A 37 53.94 139.01 -14.03
CA ASP A 37 54.60 137.73 -13.73
C ASP A 37 53.93 137.00 -12.55
N HIS A 38 53.45 137.76 -11.54
CA HIS A 38 52.73 137.18 -10.40
C HIS A 38 51.35 136.63 -10.85
N LEU A 39 50.61 137.34 -11.68
CA LEU A 39 49.32 136.87 -12.21
C LEU A 39 49.50 135.64 -13.10
N HIS A 40 50.50 135.64 -14.00
CA HIS A 40 50.83 134.48 -14.82
C HIS A 40 51.27 133.27 -13.98
N HIS A 41 52.04 133.50 -12.91
CA HIS A 41 52.42 132.43 -11.97
C HIS A 41 51.19 131.88 -11.23
N THR A 42 50.25 132.74 -10.86
CA THR A 42 49.01 132.33 -10.16
C THR A 42 48.10 131.55 -11.10
N ILE A 43 47.97 131.96 -12.36
CA ILE A 43 47.18 131.23 -13.38
C ILE A 43 47.80 129.87 -13.64
N ALA A 44 49.12 129.79 -13.86
CA ALA A 44 49.81 128.52 -14.07
C ALA A 44 49.68 127.59 -12.85
N ALA A 45 49.73 128.12 -11.63
CA ALA A 45 49.48 127.35 -10.41
C ALA A 45 48.03 126.81 -10.38
N LEU A 46 47.04 127.64 -10.70
CA LEU A 46 45.63 127.22 -10.76
C LEU A 46 45.35 126.19 -11.86
N GLU A 47 46.01 126.29 -13.02
CA GLU A 47 45.93 125.28 -14.08
C GLU A 47 46.51 123.94 -13.62
N THR A 48 47.66 123.95 -12.95
CA THR A 48 48.23 122.72 -12.37
C THR A 48 47.35 122.14 -11.25
N GLU A 49 46.72 122.98 -10.43
CA GLU A 49 45.77 122.54 -9.41
C GLU A 49 44.50 121.94 -10.04
N LEU A 50 44.04 122.50 -11.18
CA LEU A 50 42.91 121.95 -11.93
C LEU A 50 43.24 120.59 -12.55
N ASP A 51 44.42 120.44 -13.15
CA ASP A 51 44.89 119.15 -13.68
C ASP A 51 44.97 118.08 -12.57
N VAL A 52 45.50 118.45 -11.40
CA VAL A 52 45.53 117.59 -10.21
C VAL A 52 44.11 117.26 -9.74
N ALA A 53 43.18 118.22 -9.74
CA ALA A 53 41.79 117.98 -9.38
C ALA A 53 41.08 117.02 -10.37
N GLU A 54 41.37 117.12 -11.67
CA GLU A 54 40.88 116.17 -12.67
C GLU A 54 41.46 114.77 -12.48
N GLU A 55 42.74 114.65 -12.14
CA GLU A 55 43.39 113.38 -11.83
C GLU A 55 42.74 112.73 -10.60
N ILE A 56 42.56 113.49 -9.51
CA ILE A 56 41.84 113.04 -8.32
C ILE A 56 40.41 112.59 -8.66
N LYS A 57 39.73 113.30 -9.57
CA LYS A 57 38.38 112.91 -10.03
C LYS A 57 38.40 111.58 -10.78
N ARG A 58 39.38 111.35 -11.67
CA ARG A 58 39.55 110.06 -12.37
C ARG A 58 39.87 108.93 -11.39
N ASP A 59 40.74 109.16 -10.42
CA ASP A 59 41.08 108.18 -9.39
C ASP A 59 39.89 107.83 -8.49
N LEU A 60 39.08 108.84 -8.15
CA LEU A 60 37.84 108.64 -7.40
C LEU A 60 36.84 107.79 -8.19
N GLU A 61 36.69 108.04 -9.50
CA GLU A 61 35.82 107.24 -10.36
C GLU A 61 36.33 105.80 -10.52
N ASN A 62 37.64 105.61 -10.73
CA ASN A 62 38.27 104.29 -10.76
C ASN A 62 38.07 103.52 -9.44
N THR A 63 38.19 104.23 -8.31
CA THR A 63 37.99 103.65 -6.98
C THR A 63 36.53 103.23 -6.79
N LYS A 64 35.56 104.04 -7.24
CA LYS A 64 34.14 103.67 -7.23
C LYS A 64 33.86 102.42 -8.05
N GLN A 65 34.37 102.35 -9.28
CA GLN A 65 34.20 101.17 -10.14
C GLN A 65 34.79 99.91 -9.48
N LYS A 66 35.95 100.04 -8.82
CA LYS A 66 36.57 98.93 -8.09
C LYS A 66 35.74 98.51 -6.87
N ILE A 67 35.15 99.46 -6.15
CA ILE A 67 34.22 99.18 -5.05
C ILE A 67 32.99 98.44 -5.57
N ASP A 68 32.41 98.86 -6.70
CA ASP A 68 31.25 98.20 -7.30
C ASP A 68 31.57 96.77 -7.75
N GLN A 69 32.72 96.55 -8.38
CA GLN A 69 33.20 95.21 -8.75
C GLN A 69 33.39 94.31 -7.52
N LEU A 70 34.03 94.83 -6.45
CA LEU A 70 34.20 94.09 -5.21
C LEU A 70 32.86 93.77 -4.54
N ASN A 71 31.92 94.70 -4.55
CA ASN A 71 30.57 94.46 -4.03
C ASN A 71 29.84 93.36 -4.81
N GLN A 72 29.96 93.34 -6.15
CA GLN A 72 29.41 92.27 -6.96
C GLN A 72 30.07 90.92 -6.62
N GLN A 73 31.40 90.87 -6.50
CA GLN A 73 32.11 89.64 -6.10
C GLN A 73 31.68 89.15 -4.70
N ILE A 74 31.51 90.05 -3.74
CA ILE A 74 31.02 89.72 -2.40
C ILE A 74 29.59 89.15 -2.47
N GLN A 75 28.71 89.73 -3.30
CA GLN A 75 27.36 89.21 -3.46
C GLN A 75 27.35 87.82 -4.11
N THR A 76 28.16 87.61 -5.14
CA THR A 76 28.31 86.29 -5.76
C THR A 76 28.83 85.26 -4.75
N ALA A 77 29.89 85.58 -4.00
CA ALA A 77 30.44 84.68 -2.99
C ALA A 77 29.46 84.38 -1.84
N ARG A 78 28.58 85.34 -1.48
CA ARG A 78 27.50 85.10 -0.52
C ARG A 78 26.45 84.14 -1.05
N ASN A 79 26.00 84.35 -2.29
CA ASN A 79 25.03 83.46 -2.93
C ASN A 79 25.58 82.04 -3.06
N GLU A 80 26.84 81.89 -3.47
CA GLU A 80 27.52 80.58 -3.55
C GLU A 80 27.64 79.92 -2.16
N ALA A 81 27.93 80.70 -1.11
CA ALA A 81 27.98 80.18 0.26
C ALA A 81 26.60 79.75 0.78
N GLU A 82 25.54 80.49 0.44
CA GLU A 82 24.16 80.12 0.77
C GLU A 82 23.71 78.86 0.02
N GLU A 83 24.06 78.73 -1.26
CA GLU A 83 23.80 77.52 -2.05
C GLU A 83 24.54 76.31 -1.48
N ALA A 84 25.83 76.44 -1.19
CA ALA A 84 26.62 75.37 -0.57
C ALA A 84 26.07 74.96 0.81
N GLN A 85 25.57 75.92 1.60
CA GLN A 85 24.93 75.62 2.88
C GLN A 85 23.61 74.86 2.68
N SER A 86 22.79 75.26 1.71
CA SER A 86 21.57 74.53 1.37
C SER A 86 21.86 73.11 0.90
N GLU A 87 22.89 72.91 0.07
CA GLU A 87 23.33 71.57 -0.34
C GLU A 87 23.78 70.74 0.85
N LEU A 88 24.57 71.31 1.77
CA LEU A 88 25.01 70.64 2.98
C LEU A 88 23.82 70.19 3.84
N ASP A 89 22.81 71.04 4.03
CA ASP A 89 21.61 70.71 4.81
C ASP A 89 20.83 69.56 4.15
N THR A 90 20.71 69.56 2.81
CA THR A 90 20.06 68.44 2.09
C THR A 90 20.83 67.13 2.21
N LEU A 91 22.16 67.17 2.12
CA LEU A 91 23.02 65.99 2.29
C LEU A 91 22.93 65.43 3.72
N GLN A 92 22.83 66.28 4.74
CA GLN A 92 22.63 65.83 6.11
C GLN A 92 21.28 65.13 6.32
N MET A 93 20.21 65.65 5.69
CA MET A 93 18.90 64.99 5.72
C MET A 93 18.93 63.64 5.01
N GLU A 94 19.58 63.56 3.86
CA GLU A 94 19.74 62.31 3.10
C GLU A 94 20.58 61.29 3.89
N GLU A 95 21.67 61.73 4.54
CA GLU A 95 22.47 60.87 5.41
C GLU A 95 21.63 60.30 6.57
N ALA A 96 20.83 61.15 7.23
CA ALA A 96 19.95 60.72 8.31
C ALA A 96 18.90 59.69 7.81
N ARG A 97 18.33 59.91 6.62
CA ARG A 97 17.39 58.98 5.98
C ARG A 97 18.05 57.63 5.70
N VAL A 98 19.21 57.62 5.06
CA VAL A 98 19.96 56.40 4.74
C VAL A 98 20.37 55.64 6.00
N ARG A 99 20.78 56.34 7.07
CA ARG A 99 21.09 55.71 8.36
C ARG A 99 19.87 55.02 8.97
N ALA A 100 18.70 55.65 8.90
CA ALA A 100 17.45 55.06 9.40
C ALA A 100 17.07 53.81 8.60
N GLU A 101 17.13 53.86 7.27
CA GLU A 101 16.86 52.71 6.38
C GLU A 101 17.81 51.55 6.65
N LEU A 102 19.09 51.86 6.89
CA LEU A 102 20.10 50.87 7.18
C LEU A 102 19.87 50.18 8.53
N GLU A 103 19.38 50.91 9.54
CA GLU A 103 19.01 50.32 10.83
C GLU A 103 17.78 49.41 10.73
N VAL A 104 16.76 49.83 9.96
CA VAL A 104 15.59 48.97 9.66
C VAL A 104 16.06 47.68 8.99
N THR A 105 16.89 47.78 7.95
CA THR A 105 17.42 46.62 7.22
C THR A 105 18.21 45.67 8.14
N ARG A 106 19.02 46.22 9.07
CA ARG A 106 19.74 45.41 10.07
C ARG A 106 18.78 44.68 10.99
N SER A 107 17.74 45.36 11.50
CA SER A 107 16.75 44.75 12.39
C SER A 107 15.99 43.62 11.69
N GLU A 108 15.62 43.80 10.43
CA GLU A 108 14.96 42.78 9.61
C GLU A 108 15.86 41.58 9.37
N ARG A 109 17.14 41.82 9.08
CA ARG A 109 18.14 40.75 8.94
C ARG A 109 18.23 39.90 10.22
N VAL A 110 18.33 40.53 11.39
CA VAL A 110 18.38 39.82 12.68
C VAL A 110 17.11 38.99 12.90
N ARG A 111 15.94 39.56 12.57
CA ARG A 111 14.66 38.86 12.66
C ARG A 111 14.62 37.62 11.75
N VAL A 112 15.05 37.76 10.50
CA VAL A 112 15.11 36.65 9.53
C VAL A 112 16.10 35.58 9.97
N GLU A 113 17.29 35.96 10.44
CA GLU A 113 18.26 35.01 11.00
C GLU A 113 17.71 34.28 12.24
N GLY A 114 16.90 34.96 13.06
CA GLY A 114 16.15 34.36 14.17
C GLY A 114 15.14 33.31 13.69
N ALA A 115 14.33 33.65 12.67
CA ALA A 115 13.36 32.73 12.08
C ALA A 115 14.04 31.49 11.46
N ILE A 116 15.17 31.69 10.76
CA ILE A 116 15.96 30.58 10.19
C ILE A 116 16.46 29.65 11.30
N ARG A 117 16.94 30.20 12.42
CA ARG A 117 17.39 29.42 13.59
C ARG A 117 16.27 28.59 14.22
N GLN A 118 15.02 29.07 14.17
CA GLN A 118 13.85 28.34 14.69
C GLN A 118 13.35 27.27 13.72
N ILE A 119 13.35 27.53 12.41
CA ILE A 119 12.83 26.59 11.39
C ILE A 119 13.78 25.41 11.18
N ARG A 120 15.10 25.63 11.23
CA ARG A 120 16.09 24.56 10.98
C ARG A 120 15.89 23.31 11.87
N PRO A 121 15.76 23.40 13.21
CA PRO A 121 15.51 22.22 14.03
C PRO A 121 14.16 21.54 13.73
N GLN A 122 13.13 22.30 13.33
CA GLN A 122 11.84 21.72 12.92
C GLN A 122 11.99 20.88 11.64
N ILE A 123 12.77 21.37 10.67
CA ILE A 123 13.10 20.60 9.46
C ILE A 123 13.84 19.31 9.81
N ASP A 124 14.81 19.37 10.72
CA ASP A 124 15.57 18.19 11.14
C ASP A 124 14.71 17.18 11.91
N GLN A 125 13.80 17.66 12.75
CA GLN A 125 12.80 16.83 13.42
C GLN A 125 11.87 16.14 12.40
N LEU A 126 11.31 16.88 11.44
CA LEU A 126 10.44 16.31 10.40
C LEU A 126 11.17 15.27 9.54
N LYS A 127 12.46 15.46 9.27
CA LYS A 127 13.28 14.44 8.60
C LYS A 127 13.41 13.16 9.43
N GLN A 128 13.66 13.28 10.73
CA GLN A 128 13.76 12.12 11.62
C GLN A 128 12.41 11.39 11.73
N GLU A 129 11.31 12.12 11.85
CA GLU A 129 9.96 11.57 11.85
C GLU A 129 9.67 10.83 10.53
N GLY A 130 10.06 11.41 9.39
CA GLY A 130 9.95 10.76 8.08
C GLY A 130 10.76 9.46 7.96
N ILE A 131 11.97 9.41 8.56
CA ILE A 131 12.78 8.18 8.63
C ILE A 131 12.07 7.11 9.46
N ARG A 132 11.59 7.46 10.66
CA ARG A 132 10.87 6.53 11.54
C ARG A 132 9.61 5.98 10.89
N ALA A 133 8.79 6.85 10.28
CA ALA A 133 7.58 6.44 9.58
C ALA A 133 7.89 5.46 8.42
N LYS A 134 9.02 5.64 7.73
CA LYS A 134 9.47 4.72 6.69
C LYS A 134 9.87 3.35 7.26
N GLU A 135 10.58 3.33 8.38
CA GLU A 135 10.96 2.08 9.07
C GLU A 135 9.73 1.32 9.58
N GLU A 136 8.77 2.02 10.19
CA GLU A 136 7.50 1.46 10.65
C GLU A 136 6.70 0.87 9.48
N LEU A 137 6.65 1.55 8.33
CA LEU A 137 6.00 1.05 7.13
C LEU A 137 6.67 -0.22 6.60
N GLN A 138 8.01 -0.27 6.59
CA GLN A 138 8.76 -1.46 6.17
C GLN A 138 8.49 -2.65 7.11
N GLU A 139 8.46 -2.41 8.41
CA GLU A 139 8.15 -3.45 9.40
C GLU A 139 6.71 -3.95 9.27
N SER A 140 5.74 -3.06 9.08
CA SER A 140 4.35 -3.45 8.81
C SER A 140 4.23 -4.29 7.54
N HIS A 141 4.95 -3.95 6.48
CA HIS A 141 4.99 -4.74 5.25
C HIS A 141 5.56 -6.14 5.47
N ARG A 142 6.64 -6.25 6.26
CA ARG A 142 7.24 -7.54 6.64
C ARG A 142 6.25 -8.39 7.43
N GLN A 143 5.57 -7.81 8.42
CA GLN A 143 4.54 -8.49 9.21
C GLN A 143 3.38 -8.98 8.35
N LEU A 144 2.90 -8.15 7.42
CA LEU A 144 1.86 -8.53 6.47
C LEU A 144 2.30 -9.71 5.60
N GLN A 145 3.54 -9.72 5.11
CA GLN A 145 4.05 -10.82 4.30
C GLN A 145 4.15 -12.13 5.11
N ILE A 146 4.56 -12.05 6.39
CA ILE A 146 4.57 -13.21 7.30
C ILE A 146 3.14 -13.74 7.51
N ALA A 147 2.18 -12.86 7.79
CA ALA A 147 0.78 -13.24 7.98
C ALA A 147 0.18 -13.89 6.72
N LYS A 148 0.51 -13.35 5.54
CA LYS A 148 0.07 -13.91 4.25
C LYS A 148 0.62 -15.33 4.04
N ASN A 149 1.91 -15.54 4.31
CA ASN A 149 2.53 -16.86 4.22
C ASN A 149 1.94 -17.85 5.24
N ALA A 150 1.63 -17.40 6.47
CA ALA A 150 0.98 -18.23 7.48
C ALA A 150 -0.42 -18.66 7.02
N ARG A 151 -1.24 -17.73 6.53
CA ARG A 151 -2.56 -18.00 5.95
C ARG A 151 -2.49 -19.01 4.81
N ASP A 152 -1.51 -18.89 3.92
CA ASP A 152 -1.37 -19.80 2.77
C ASP A 152 -0.99 -21.23 3.21
N ARG A 153 -0.21 -21.37 4.29
CA ARG A 153 0.04 -22.67 4.93
C ARG A 153 -1.20 -23.23 5.61
N GLU A 154 -1.94 -22.42 6.38
CA GLU A 154 -3.18 -22.87 7.01
C GLU A 154 -4.21 -23.31 5.97
N LYS A 155 -4.31 -22.61 4.84
CA LYS A 155 -5.18 -23.00 3.74
C LYS A 155 -4.80 -24.34 3.13
N SER A 156 -3.50 -24.63 2.97
CA SER A 156 -3.06 -25.91 2.42
C SER A 156 -3.27 -27.06 3.41
N GLU A 157 -3.06 -26.83 4.70
CA GLU A 157 -3.41 -27.80 5.75
C GLU A 157 -4.91 -28.07 5.82
N LEU A 158 -5.75 -27.04 5.68
CA LEU A 158 -7.21 -27.19 5.63
C LEU A 158 -7.63 -28.08 4.45
N GLU A 159 -7.02 -27.90 3.27
CA GLU A 159 -7.32 -28.74 2.11
C GLU A 159 -6.90 -30.20 2.33
N LYS A 160 -5.76 -30.45 3.00
CA LYS A 160 -5.35 -31.82 3.39
C LYS A 160 -6.34 -32.44 4.36
N ILE A 161 -6.78 -31.71 5.38
CA ILE A 161 -7.79 -32.17 6.35
C ILE A 161 -9.11 -32.50 5.63
N LYS A 162 -9.53 -31.66 4.69
CA LYS A 162 -10.73 -31.89 3.89
C LYS A 162 -10.63 -33.16 3.04
N GLN A 163 -9.48 -33.40 2.40
CA GLN A 163 -9.23 -34.65 1.66
C GLN A 163 -9.25 -35.87 2.58
N ALA A 164 -8.60 -35.78 3.75
CA ALA A 164 -8.61 -36.84 4.75
C ALA A 164 -10.04 -37.14 5.21
N LEU A 165 -10.86 -36.11 5.47
CA LEU A 165 -12.27 -36.26 5.83
C LEU A 165 -13.05 -37.01 4.75
N TYR A 166 -12.90 -36.64 3.47
CA TYR A 166 -13.56 -37.37 2.38
C TYR A 166 -13.13 -38.83 2.30
N ALA A 167 -11.84 -39.13 2.52
CA ALA A 167 -11.34 -40.49 2.56
C ALA A 167 -11.95 -41.28 3.73
N THR A 168 -12.06 -40.68 4.92
CA THR A 168 -12.69 -41.30 6.09
C THR A 168 -14.17 -41.58 5.86
N VAL A 169 -14.91 -40.63 5.28
CA VAL A 169 -16.33 -40.82 4.93
C VAL A 169 -16.51 -41.95 3.91
N ALA A 170 -15.62 -42.06 2.92
CA ALA A 170 -15.65 -43.17 1.96
C ALA A 170 -15.38 -44.53 2.63
N LEU A 171 -14.41 -44.59 3.55
CA LEU A 171 -14.14 -45.79 4.33
C LEU A 171 -15.31 -46.17 5.24
N GLU A 172 -15.97 -45.20 5.87
CA GLU A 172 -17.17 -45.43 6.68
C GLU A 172 -18.29 -46.04 5.84
N ALA A 173 -18.54 -45.51 4.64
CA ALA A 173 -19.53 -46.05 3.72
C ALA A 173 -19.19 -47.50 3.29
N GLN A 174 -17.92 -47.80 3.07
CA GLN A 174 -17.46 -49.16 2.75
C GLN A 174 -17.70 -50.12 3.93
N ILE A 175 -17.32 -49.74 5.15
CA ILE A 175 -17.55 -50.53 6.37
C ILE A 175 -19.05 -50.79 6.56
N GLN A 176 -19.88 -49.77 6.35
CA GLN A 176 -21.34 -49.91 6.47
C GLN A 176 -21.90 -50.93 5.46
N ALA A 177 -21.44 -50.89 4.21
CA ALA A 177 -21.83 -51.87 3.19
C ALA A 177 -21.38 -53.31 3.55
N GLU A 178 -20.18 -53.45 4.14
CA GLU A 178 -19.67 -54.74 4.61
C GLU A 178 -20.50 -55.28 5.78
N ILE A 179 -20.84 -54.43 6.77
CA ILE A 179 -21.74 -54.78 7.88
C ILE A 179 -23.09 -55.27 7.37
N GLU A 180 -23.67 -54.59 6.39
CA GLU A 180 -24.95 -54.99 5.78
C GLU A 180 -24.85 -56.33 5.06
N SER A 181 -23.77 -56.57 4.31
CA SER A 181 -23.48 -57.85 3.68
C SER A 181 -23.34 -58.98 4.71
N SER A 182 -22.57 -58.76 5.79
CA SER A 182 -22.43 -59.74 6.88
C SER A 182 -23.75 -60.03 7.59
N ARG A 183 -24.62 -59.02 7.78
CA ARG A 183 -25.97 -59.21 8.35
C ARG A 183 -26.85 -60.09 7.47
N LEU A 184 -26.83 -59.88 6.15
CA LEU A 184 -27.58 -60.71 5.20
C LEU A 184 -27.07 -62.15 5.17
N ALA A 185 -25.75 -62.34 5.22
CA ALA A 185 -25.14 -63.67 5.32
C ALA A 185 -25.57 -64.39 6.61
N LEU A 186 -25.51 -63.71 7.76
CA LEU A 186 -25.96 -64.25 9.04
C LEU A 186 -27.46 -64.64 9.02
N GLU A 187 -28.33 -63.84 8.41
CA GLU A 187 -29.75 -64.19 8.32
C GLU A 187 -29.99 -65.41 7.43
N LYS A 188 -29.23 -65.55 6.33
CA LYS A 188 -29.28 -66.75 5.49
C LYS A 188 -28.85 -67.99 6.28
N ASP A 189 -27.75 -67.92 7.02
CA ASP A 189 -27.26 -69.03 7.84
C ASP A 189 -28.27 -69.39 8.94
N ARG A 190 -28.94 -68.39 9.52
CA ARG A 190 -30.03 -68.59 10.48
C ARG A 190 -31.20 -69.36 9.87
N LEU A 191 -31.64 -68.99 8.67
CA LEU A 191 -32.70 -69.70 7.95
C LEU A 191 -32.31 -71.14 7.59
N GLN A 192 -31.07 -71.35 7.13
CA GLN A 192 -30.57 -72.70 6.85
C GLN A 192 -30.52 -73.56 8.12
N THR A 193 -30.10 -72.98 9.24
CA THR A 193 -30.10 -73.66 10.54
C THR A 193 -31.51 -74.05 10.96
N GLN A 194 -32.50 -73.17 10.74
CA GLN A 194 -33.91 -73.45 11.01
C GLN A 194 -34.43 -74.60 10.14
N GLU A 195 -34.13 -74.60 8.84
CA GLU A 195 -34.53 -75.67 7.93
C GLU A 195 -33.92 -77.03 8.35
N ILE A 196 -32.64 -77.05 8.74
CA ILE A 196 -31.98 -78.26 9.26
C ILE A 196 -32.68 -78.74 10.53
N GLN A 197 -33.03 -77.83 11.45
CA GLN A 197 -33.79 -78.16 12.66
C GLN A 197 -35.16 -78.78 12.36
N ASP A 198 -35.90 -78.22 11.40
CA ASP A 198 -37.21 -78.74 11.01
C ASP A 198 -37.09 -80.14 10.37
N ARG A 199 -36.10 -80.33 9.50
CA ARG A 199 -35.77 -81.65 8.91
C ARG A 199 -35.37 -82.67 9.96
N LEU A 200 -34.60 -82.28 10.97
CA LEU A 200 -34.24 -83.14 12.10
C LEU A 200 -35.47 -83.55 12.90
N LYS A 201 -36.37 -82.60 13.19
CA LYS A 201 -37.63 -82.87 13.89
C LYS A 201 -38.52 -83.84 13.13
N ASP A 202 -38.64 -83.67 11.82
CA ASP A 202 -39.39 -84.60 10.97
C ASP A 202 -38.71 -85.97 10.84
N GLY A 203 -37.37 -86.00 10.78
CA GLY A 203 -36.58 -87.22 10.87
C GLY A 203 -36.85 -87.99 12.17
N HIS A 204 -36.89 -87.29 13.32
CA HIS A 204 -37.23 -87.88 14.61
C HIS A 204 -38.65 -88.46 14.63
N LYS A 205 -39.65 -87.74 14.11
CA LYS A 205 -41.03 -88.28 14.00
C LYS A 205 -41.07 -89.57 13.17
N LYS A 206 -40.34 -89.61 12.05
CA LYS A 206 -40.26 -90.80 11.19
C LYS A 206 -39.57 -91.96 11.90
N LEU A 207 -38.47 -91.69 12.61
CA LEU A 207 -37.76 -92.67 13.43
C LEU A 207 -38.66 -93.25 14.51
N GLU A 208 -39.43 -92.40 15.21
CA GLU A 208 -40.38 -92.84 16.23
C GLU A 208 -41.48 -93.73 15.63
N ALA A 209 -42.02 -93.37 14.47
CA ALA A 209 -43.01 -94.19 13.76
C ALA A 209 -42.45 -95.55 13.31
N ILE A 210 -41.19 -95.59 12.85
CA ILE A 210 -40.50 -96.85 12.53
C ILE A 210 -40.31 -97.68 13.79
N ARG A 211 -39.90 -97.05 14.91
CA ARG A 211 -39.72 -97.72 16.20
C ARG A 211 -41.03 -98.35 16.68
N SER A 212 -42.14 -97.60 16.68
CA SER A 212 -43.46 -98.15 17.03
C SER A 212 -43.88 -99.30 16.12
N LYS A 213 -43.62 -99.22 14.80
CA LYS A 213 -43.87 -100.34 13.88
C LYS A 213 -42.99 -101.55 14.15
N ALA A 214 -41.72 -101.35 14.50
CA ALA A 214 -40.80 -102.41 14.86
C ALA A 214 -41.23 -103.09 16.17
N ASP A 215 -41.65 -102.31 17.16
CA ASP A 215 -42.20 -102.81 18.42
C ASP A 215 -43.48 -103.63 18.18
N GLN A 216 -44.37 -103.14 17.30
CA GLN A 216 -45.56 -103.87 16.87
C GLN A 216 -45.18 -105.19 16.17
N ALA A 217 -44.26 -105.15 15.20
CA ALA A 217 -43.80 -106.34 14.51
C ALA A 217 -43.15 -107.36 15.46
N HIS A 218 -42.44 -106.89 16.49
CA HIS A 218 -41.87 -107.75 17.53
C HIS A 218 -42.96 -108.42 18.37
N LEU A 219 -44.02 -107.70 18.76
CA LEU A 219 -45.18 -108.27 19.44
C LEU A 219 -45.90 -109.31 18.58
N GLU A 220 -46.11 -109.02 17.29
CA GLU A 220 -46.68 -109.97 16.33
C GLU A 220 -45.80 -111.22 16.18
N LEU A 221 -44.48 -111.06 16.08
CA LEU A 221 -43.51 -112.17 16.05
C LEU A 221 -43.56 -113.00 17.33
N GLN A 222 -43.67 -112.37 18.50
CA GLN A 222 -43.80 -113.05 19.77
C GLN A 222 -45.12 -113.82 19.85
N GLY A 223 -46.23 -113.21 19.40
CA GLY A 223 -47.53 -113.87 19.28
C GLY A 223 -47.48 -115.07 18.34
N ALA A 224 -46.87 -114.91 17.16
CA ALA A 224 -46.67 -115.99 16.19
C ALA A 224 -45.79 -117.12 16.75
N ARG A 225 -44.73 -116.80 17.52
CA ARG A 225 -43.90 -117.81 18.21
C ARG A 225 -44.67 -118.57 19.29
N VAL A 226 -45.56 -117.91 20.01
CA VAL A 226 -46.44 -118.57 20.99
C VAL A 226 -47.41 -119.51 20.28
N GLU A 227 -48.03 -119.09 19.17
CA GLU A 227 -48.87 -119.96 18.35
C GLU A 227 -48.06 -121.10 17.70
N GLU A 228 -46.85 -120.84 17.22
CA GLU A 228 -45.95 -121.90 16.70
C GLU A 228 -45.58 -122.90 17.80
N ALA A 229 -45.25 -122.42 19.01
CA ALA A 229 -44.96 -123.28 20.16
C ALA A 229 -46.21 -124.09 20.57
N LYS A 230 -47.40 -123.50 20.48
CA LYS A 230 -48.68 -124.17 20.72
C LYS A 230 -48.97 -125.24 19.67
N ILE A 231 -48.76 -124.95 18.39
CA ILE A 231 -48.88 -125.92 17.29
C ILE A 231 -47.84 -127.03 17.45
N LYS A 232 -46.59 -126.71 17.80
CA LYS A 232 -45.55 -127.71 18.10
C LYS A 232 -45.92 -128.55 19.31
N ALA A 233 -46.50 -127.96 20.36
CA ALA A 233 -47.01 -128.70 21.51
C ALA A 233 -48.20 -129.60 21.13
N GLU A 234 -49.10 -129.14 20.24
CA GLU A 234 -50.16 -129.97 19.65
C GLU A 234 -49.61 -131.08 18.73
N LEU A 235 -48.52 -130.82 18.01
CA LEU A 235 -47.84 -131.81 17.17
C LEU A 235 -47.13 -132.88 18.02
N ILE A 236 -46.50 -132.47 19.12
CA ILE A 236 -45.91 -133.37 20.12
C ILE A 236 -47.01 -134.15 20.84
N ALA A 237 -48.12 -133.51 21.22
CA ALA A 237 -49.30 -134.18 21.77
C ALA A 237 -49.99 -135.12 20.76
N SER A 238 -49.73 -134.95 19.45
CA SER A 238 -50.20 -135.85 18.38
C SER A 238 -49.15 -136.89 17.96
N GLN A 239 -47.91 -136.81 18.48
CA GLN A 239 -46.80 -137.72 18.20
C GLN A 239 -46.32 -138.51 19.44
N GLU A 240 -47.14 -138.59 20.50
CA GLU A 240 -46.92 -139.48 21.65
C GLU A 240 -47.59 -140.86 21.49
N ASP A 241 -47.53 -141.43 20.28
CA ASP A 241 -47.90 -142.83 20.03
C ASP A 241 -47.11 -143.44 18.85
N LYS A 242 -45.81 -143.71 19.06
CA LYS A 242 -45.03 -144.91 18.61
C LYS A 242 -43.52 -144.66 18.38
N GLN A 243 -42.73 -145.35 19.23
CA GLN A 243 -41.51 -146.14 18.97
C GLN A 243 -40.23 -145.55 18.32
N GLN A 244 -39.14 -145.66 19.12
CA GLN A 244 -37.80 -146.28 18.86
C GLN A 244 -36.77 -145.66 17.86
N GLU A 245 -35.62 -145.23 18.44
CA GLU A 245 -34.18 -145.46 18.10
C GLU A 245 -33.61 -145.32 16.65
N PRO A 246 -32.27 -145.27 16.41
CA PRO A 246 -31.16 -144.45 16.95
C PRO A 246 -30.23 -143.87 15.81
N ALA A 247 -29.08 -143.27 16.19
CA ALA A 247 -27.91 -142.88 15.34
C ALA A 247 -28.08 -141.57 14.51
N ASP A 248 -27.08 -140.78 14.10
CA ASP A 248 -25.62 -140.81 14.09
C ASP A 248 -25.11 -139.36 13.75
N GLN A 249 -23.87 -139.04 14.12
CA GLN A 249 -22.96 -138.02 13.56
C GLN A 249 -23.35 -136.54 13.35
N GLY A 250 -22.50 -135.65 13.90
CA GLY A 250 -22.41 -134.25 13.46
C GLY A 250 -21.77 -133.28 14.47
N LYS A 251 -20.55 -133.56 14.94
CA LYS A 251 -19.75 -132.62 15.75
C LYS A 251 -19.33 -131.42 14.90
N LEU A 252 -19.90 -130.24 15.14
CA LEU A 252 -19.31 -128.94 14.78
C LEU A 252 -19.67 -127.90 15.84
N GLU A 253 -18.61 -127.25 16.32
CA GLU A 253 -18.53 -125.87 16.80
C GLU A 253 -19.50 -125.39 17.89
N GLN A 254 -18.96 -125.25 19.10
CA GLN A 254 -19.22 -124.06 19.92
C GLN A 254 -18.16 -123.96 21.01
N ASP A 255 -17.14 -123.15 20.75
CA ASP A 255 -16.26 -122.63 21.79
C ASP A 255 -17.09 -121.73 22.72
N ARG A 256 -17.24 -122.20 23.95
CA ARG A 256 -17.43 -121.40 25.15
C ARG A 256 -16.21 -121.67 26.02
N GLU A 257 -15.48 -120.63 26.38
CA GLU A 257 -14.78 -120.46 27.65
C GLU A 257 -14.44 -118.96 27.67
N ASP A 258 -15.13 -118.21 28.53
CA ASP A 258 -14.67 -117.88 29.89
C ASP A 258 -13.64 -116.75 29.81
N ASP A 259 -14.06 -115.55 30.19
CA ASP A 259 -13.27 -114.79 31.15
C ASP A 259 -14.20 -113.92 32.00
N ALA A 260 -14.05 -114.14 33.29
CA ALA A 260 -14.73 -113.46 34.36
C ALA A 260 -13.94 -112.21 34.78
N GLN A 261 -14.64 -111.37 35.54
CA GLN A 261 -14.10 -110.45 36.56
C GLN A 261 -13.28 -109.25 36.06
N ASP A 262 -13.75 -108.03 36.27
CA ASP A 262 -13.76 -107.28 37.54
C ASP A 262 -12.56 -106.31 37.59
N ASP A 263 -12.82 -105.23 38.30
CA ASP A 263 -11.97 -104.11 38.67
C ASP A 263 -11.94 -102.89 37.74
N GLY A 264 -12.32 -101.79 38.37
CA GLY A 264 -12.28 -100.48 37.78
C GLY A 264 -10.86 -99.97 37.66
N THR A 265 -10.69 -98.97 36.82
CA THR A 265 -10.01 -97.73 37.19
C THR A 265 -10.17 -96.73 36.05
N GLU A 266 -10.64 -95.55 36.44
CA GLU A 266 -10.35 -94.23 35.89
C GLU A 266 -9.46 -94.17 34.63
N GLY A 267 -9.95 -93.50 33.57
CA GLY A 267 -9.03 -92.98 32.55
C GLY A 267 -9.62 -92.67 31.19
N SER A 268 -10.10 -91.44 31.02
CA SER A 268 -9.95 -90.64 29.79
C SER A 268 -10.53 -91.19 28.46
N SER A 269 -11.80 -90.89 28.20
CA SER A 269 -12.33 -90.73 26.83
C SER A 269 -13.00 -89.37 26.63
N LEU A 270 -12.41 -88.34 27.25
CA LEU A 270 -12.68 -86.92 27.06
C LEU A 270 -11.66 -86.30 26.08
N SER A 271 -11.45 -86.92 24.91
CA SER A 271 -10.39 -86.50 23.96
C SER A 271 -10.87 -86.12 22.56
N LEU A 272 -12.18 -85.93 22.33
CA LEU A 272 -12.68 -85.38 21.06
C LEU A 272 -13.40 -84.01 21.15
N ILE A 273 -13.42 -83.37 22.32
CA ILE A 273 -13.96 -82.01 22.48
C ILE A 273 -12.95 -81.13 23.23
N LYS A 274 -11.78 -80.90 22.63
CA LYS A 274 -10.90 -79.78 22.99
C LYS A 274 -9.86 -79.47 21.90
N ARG A 275 -10.32 -79.01 20.74
CA ARG A 275 -9.43 -78.33 19.77
C ARG A 275 -10.12 -77.29 18.87
N ILE A 276 -11.15 -76.59 19.37
CA ILE A 276 -11.66 -75.36 18.73
C ILE A 276 -12.11 -74.36 19.80
N VAL A 277 -11.32 -74.16 20.86
CA VAL A 277 -11.36 -72.94 21.68
C VAL A 277 -9.96 -72.80 22.28
N HIS A 278 -9.31 -71.66 22.10
CA HIS A 278 -7.96 -71.27 22.58
C HIS A 278 -6.77 -71.44 21.61
N SER A 279 -6.81 -70.87 20.41
CA SER A 279 -5.57 -70.54 19.69
C SER A 279 -5.55 -69.19 18.95
N ASP A 280 -6.62 -68.39 18.95
CA ASP A 280 -6.67 -67.14 18.17
C ASP A 280 -6.91 -65.88 19.03
N LEU A 281 -6.33 -65.80 20.22
CA LEU A 281 -6.44 -64.59 21.08
C LEU A 281 -5.10 -63.99 21.52
N ASP A 282 -4.02 -64.16 20.75
CA ASP A 282 -2.73 -63.52 21.05
C ASP A 282 -2.00 -62.96 19.80
N LEU A 283 -2.73 -62.66 18.72
CA LEU A 283 -2.16 -62.00 17.53
C LEU A 283 -2.72 -60.60 17.22
N ILE A 284 -3.25 -59.90 18.24
CA ILE A 284 -3.65 -58.49 18.13
C ILE A 284 -2.73 -57.66 19.02
N MET A 285 -1.49 -57.42 18.58
CA MET A 285 -0.59 -56.37 19.12
C MET A 285 0.62 -56.15 18.20
N LYS A 286 0.51 -56.42 16.89
CA LYS A 286 1.48 -55.93 15.90
C LYS A 286 0.75 -55.19 14.79
N SER A 287 1.16 -53.93 14.66
CA SER A 287 0.75 -52.90 13.72
C SER A 287 0.38 -53.43 12.33
N PRO A 288 -0.69 -52.90 11.69
CA PRO A 288 -0.91 -53.16 10.29
C PRO A 288 0.12 -52.36 9.47
N GLU A 289 1.22 -53.01 9.09
CA GLU A 289 2.00 -52.60 7.92
C GLU A 289 1.12 -52.80 6.69
N ILE A 290 0.82 -51.70 6.02
CA ILE A 290 0.07 -51.64 4.77
C ILE A 290 0.84 -52.45 3.70
N PRO A 291 0.19 -53.35 2.92
CA PRO A 291 0.86 -54.10 1.87
C PRO A 291 1.34 -53.16 0.75
N SER A 292 2.66 -52.98 0.69
CA SER A 292 3.42 -52.09 -0.20
C SER A 292 3.50 -52.53 -1.67
N LYS A 293 2.48 -53.23 -2.20
CA LYS A 293 2.48 -53.74 -3.59
C LYS A 293 1.65 -52.94 -4.60
N LEU A 294 1.20 -51.73 -4.26
CA LEU A 294 0.50 -50.83 -5.20
C LEU A 294 1.07 -49.40 -5.20
N VAL A 295 2.38 -49.26 -5.05
CA VAL A 295 3.09 -48.00 -5.40
C VAL A 295 3.71 -48.18 -6.77
N LYS A 296 2.97 -47.82 -7.83
CA LYS A 296 3.61 -47.40 -9.09
C LYS A 296 4.44 -46.17 -8.76
N ARG A 297 5.76 -46.33 -8.69
CA ARG A 297 6.70 -45.21 -8.79
C ARG A 297 6.44 -44.54 -10.12
N VAL A 298 5.91 -43.32 -10.09
CA VAL A 298 6.12 -42.37 -11.16
C VAL A 298 7.51 -41.79 -10.90
N GLU A 299 8.50 -42.33 -11.60
CA GLU A 299 9.80 -41.66 -11.78
C GLU A 299 9.53 -40.39 -12.57
N ILE A 300 9.45 -39.25 -11.89
CA ILE A 300 9.66 -37.96 -12.54
C ILE A 300 11.16 -37.73 -12.53
N GLU A 301 11.76 -38.02 -13.68
CA GLU A 301 13.08 -37.62 -14.11
C GLU A 301 13.23 -36.10 -13.95
N GLY A 302 13.82 -35.67 -12.84
CA GLY A 302 14.26 -34.31 -12.62
C GLY A 302 15.65 -34.13 -13.21
N ASN A 303 15.72 -33.88 -14.52
CA ASN A 303 16.91 -33.39 -15.19
C ASN A 303 16.83 -31.86 -15.35
N LEU A 304 18.01 -31.24 -15.21
CA LEU A 304 18.43 -29.87 -15.56
C LEU A 304 18.33 -28.84 -14.43
N ASP A 305 19.42 -28.58 -13.70
CA ASP A 305 20.63 -27.78 -14.03
C ASP A 305 20.41 -26.26 -14.00
N ASP A 306 21.15 -25.65 -13.06
CA ASP A 306 21.91 -24.41 -13.10
C ASP A 306 21.45 -23.25 -14.02
N GLY A 307 21.11 -22.13 -13.36
CA GLY A 307 20.87 -20.84 -13.97
C GLY A 307 21.48 -19.71 -13.15
N VAL A 308 22.76 -19.47 -13.41
CA VAL A 308 23.67 -18.47 -12.86
C VAL A 308 23.15 -17.02 -12.93
N SER A 309 23.49 -16.26 -11.90
CA SER A 309 23.44 -14.80 -11.80
C SER A 309 24.20 -14.07 -12.93
N ALA A 310 23.53 -13.18 -13.67
CA ALA A 310 24.10 -12.01 -14.36
C ALA A 310 22.92 -11.08 -14.74
N SER A 311 22.73 -9.88 -14.17
CA SER A 311 23.43 -8.62 -14.49
C SER A 311 23.67 -8.43 -15.99
N MET A 312 22.80 -7.68 -16.68
CA MET A 312 23.22 -6.52 -17.47
C MET A 312 22.03 -5.72 -18.01
N ASP A 313 22.19 -4.40 -17.92
CA ASP A 313 21.46 -3.36 -18.64
C ASP A 313 21.30 -3.68 -20.13
N THR A 314 20.14 -3.37 -20.69
CA THR A 314 20.06 -2.94 -22.10
C THR A 314 18.75 -2.19 -22.37
N VAL A 315 18.91 -0.92 -22.67
CA VAL A 315 17.96 -0.01 -23.31
C VAL A 315 17.60 -0.55 -24.70
N PRO A 316 16.35 -0.42 -25.18
CA PRO A 316 16.10 -0.37 -26.61
C PRO A 316 15.77 1.06 -27.03
N ASN A 317 16.65 1.53 -27.92
CA ASN A 317 16.58 2.76 -28.67
C ASN A 317 15.50 2.67 -29.77
N VAL A 318 14.86 3.81 -30.00
CA VAL A 318 14.18 4.33 -31.20
C VAL A 318 14.12 3.42 -32.42
N ALA A 319 12.89 3.17 -32.90
CA ALA A 319 12.61 2.93 -34.31
C ALA A 319 11.40 3.77 -34.72
N GLU A 320 11.66 4.73 -35.60
CA GLU A 320 10.71 5.56 -36.32
C GLU A 320 9.82 4.70 -37.24
N SER A 321 8.55 5.07 -37.34
CA SER A 321 7.72 4.73 -38.49
C SER A 321 6.65 5.80 -38.70
N GLU A 322 7.02 6.81 -39.48
CA GLU A 322 6.09 7.55 -40.33
C GLU A 322 5.49 6.59 -41.35
N VAL A 323 4.17 6.41 -41.39
CA VAL A 323 3.40 6.17 -42.62
C VAL A 323 1.94 6.59 -42.41
N VAL A 324 1.57 7.71 -43.05
CA VAL A 324 0.32 7.96 -43.79
C VAL A 324 -1.02 7.84 -43.02
N ASN A 325 -1.53 8.99 -42.61
CA ASN A 325 -2.97 9.23 -42.44
C ASN A 325 -3.59 9.51 -43.83
N GLN A 326 -4.32 8.55 -44.38
CA GLN A 326 -5.35 8.81 -45.40
C GLN A 326 -6.73 8.58 -44.79
N GLY A 327 -7.55 9.62 -44.87
CA GLY A 327 -8.94 9.58 -44.44
C GLY A 327 -9.74 8.51 -45.16
N LYS A 328 -10.59 7.82 -44.40
CA LYS A 328 -11.75 7.13 -44.96
C LYS A 328 -12.87 7.14 -43.92
N SER A 329 -13.78 8.08 -44.11
CA SER A 329 -15.12 8.08 -43.53
C SER A 329 -15.80 6.76 -43.86
N ILE A 330 -16.09 5.93 -42.85
CA ILE A 330 -17.12 4.89 -42.92
C ILE A 330 -17.79 4.83 -41.55
N GLU A 331 -19.08 5.13 -41.58
CA GLU A 331 -20.10 4.92 -40.57
C GLU A 331 -19.88 3.66 -39.73
N ARG A 332 -19.74 3.82 -38.41
CA ARG A 332 -19.97 2.76 -37.41
C ARG A 332 -20.81 3.32 -36.27
N GLU A 333 -22.05 3.57 -36.63
CA GLU A 333 -23.17 3.87 -35.74
C GLU A 333 -23.35 2.69 -34.75
N GLY A 334 -22.87 2.86 -33.52
CA GLY A 334 -22.98 1.86 -32.44
C GLY A 334 -21.77 1.75 -31.52
N GLY A 335 -20.59 2.22 -31.94
CA GLY A 335 -19.38 2.26 -31.10
C GLY A 335 -19.22 3.54 -30.28
N ASP A 336 -19.82 4.64 -30.75
CA ASP A 336 -19.53 5.98 -30.23
C ASP A 336 -20.33 6.36 -28.99
N ILE A 337 -21.47 5.75 -28.69
CA ILE A 337 -22.28 6.16 -27.53
C ILE A 337 -21.54 5.89 -26.21
N LYS A 338 -20.81 4.77 -26.12
CA LYS A 338 -20.04 4.42 -24.92
C LYS A 338 -18.78 5.28 -24.77
N ALA A 339 -18.12 5.60 -25.88
CA ALA A 339 -16.97 6.50 -25.90
C ALA A 339 -17.39 7.95 -25.60
N LEU A 340 -18.53 8.39 -26.13
CA LEU A 340 -19.12 9.70 -25.84
C LEU A 340 -19.62 9.77 -24.39
N SER A 341 -20.22 8.71 -23.85
CA SER A 341 -20.62 8.63 -22.44
C SER A 341 -19.42 8.71 -21.50
N GLN A 342 -18.34 7.98 -21.78
CA GLN A 342 -17.10 8.07 -21.00
C GLN A 342 -16.46 9.45 -21.11
N ARG A 343 -16.49 10.07 -22.29
CA ARG A 343 -15.94 11.42 -22.50
C ARG A 343 -16.77 12.50 -21.82
N LEU A 344 -18.09 12.32 -21.76
CA LEU A 344 -19.02 13.21 -21.05
C LEU A 344 -18.81 13.11 -19.53
N GLU A 345 -18.61 11.89 -19.01
CA GLU A 345 -18.29 11.65 -17.60
C GLU A 345 -16.94 12.25 -17.19
N HIS A 346 -15.92 12.18 -18.05
CA HIS A 346 -14.62 12.81 -17.80
C HIS A 346 -14.71 14.35 -17.75
N ASN A 347 -15.49 14.96 -18.65
CA ASN A 347 -15.69 16.41 -18.64
C ASN A 347 -16.40 16.87 -17.35
N LYS A 348 -17.36 16.07 -16.86
CA LYS A 348 -18.07 16.37 -15.62
C LYS A 348 -17.16 16.35 -14.39
N ILE A 349 -16.17 15.45 -14.36
CA ILE A 349 -15.16 15.41 -13.30
C ILE A 349 -14.35 16.72 -13.28
N TYR A 350 -13.94 17.22 -14.44
CA TYR A 350 -13.15 18.46 -14.53
C TYR A 350 -13.96 19.68 -14.12
N GLU A 351 -15.21 19.81 -14.59
CA GLU A 351 -16.10 20.90 -14.17
C GLU A 351 -16.29 20.95 -12.65
N LEU A 352 -16.51 19.81 -12.01
CA LEU A 352 -16.70 19.76 -10.56
C LEU A 352 -15.41 20.10 -9.81
N ALA A 353 -14.26 19.66 -10.31
CA ALA A 353 -12.96 20.02 -9.73
C ALA A 353 -12.67 21.53 -9.86
N ASP A 354 -13.02 22.14 -11.00
CA ASP A 354 -12.84 23.58 -11.25
C ASP A 354 -13.82 24.43 -10.41
N ALA A 355 -14.98 23.87 -10.08
CA ALA A 355 -15.91 24.45 -9.11
C ALA A 355 -15.47 24.29 -7.63
N GLY A 356 -14.33 23.62 -7.38
CA GLY A 356 -13.74 23.46 -6.05
C GLY A 356 -14.30 22.29 -5.23
N HIS A 357 -15.02 21.36 -5.85
CA HIS A 357 -15.52 20.17 -5.15
C HIS A 357 -14.38 19.22 -4.76
N GLU A 358 -14.48 18.64 -3.56
CA GLU A 358 -13.52 17.64 -3.10
C GLU A 358 -13.68 16.31 -3.86
N ILE A 359 -12.61 15.52 -3.96
CA ILE A 359 -12.59 14.24 -4.69
C ILE A 359 -13.70 13.29 -4.22
N ASP A 360 -14.05 13.35 -2.94
CA ASP A 360 -15.10 12.55 -2.33
C ASP A 360 -16.50 12.94 -2.82
N GLU A 361 -16.74 14.25 -2.98
CA GLU A 361 -17.99 14.79 -3.53
C GLU A 361 -18.10 14.46 -5.03
N ILE A 362 -17.02 14.64 -5.78
CA ILE A 362 -16.95 14.29 -7.20
C ILE A 362 -17.24 12.79 -7.38
N SER A 363 -16.66 11.94 -6.54
CA SER A 363 -16.88 10.48 -6.55
C SER A 363 -18.34 10.12 -6.32
N HIS A 364 -19.00 10.80 -5.37
CA HIS A 364 -20.41 10.59 -5.10
C HIS A 364 -21.31 11.06 -6.25
N VAL A 365 -21.02 12.21 -6.86
CA VAL A 365 -21.84 12.80 -7.94
C VAL A 365 -21.67 12.04 -9.27
N THR A 366 -20.47 11.57 -9.56
CA THR A 366 -20.15 10.91 -10.84
C THR A 366 -20.22 9.38 -10.78
N ASN A 367 -20.36 8.80 -9.58
CA ASN A 367 -20.31 7.35 -9.35
C ASN A 367 -19.02 6.69 -9.88
N ILE A 368 -17.91 7.44 -9.87
CA ILE A 368 -16.59 6.98 -10.30
C ILE A 368 -15.70 6.80 -9.07
N ALA A 369 -14.84 5.77 -9.09
CA ALA A 369 -13.95 5.48 -7.97
C ALA A 369 -12.95 6.62 -7.74
N LYS A 370 -12.72 6.99 -6.47
CA LYS A 370 -11.78 8.06 -6.07
C LYS A 370 -10.40 7.96 -6.73
N GLY A 371 -9.88 6.74 -6.91
CA GLY A 371 -8.60 6.49 -7.58
C GLY A 371 -8.59 6.87 -9.06
N GLN A 372 -9.70 6.63 -9.78
CA GLN A 372 -9.85 7.01 -11.19
C GLN A 372 -9.97 8.53 -11.34
N ILE A 373 -10.72 9.20 -10.46
CA ILE A 373 -10.81 10.67 -10.42
C ILE A 373 -9.44 11.30 -10.20
N LYS A 374 -8.67 10.82 -9.22
CA LYS A 374 -7.29 11.29 -8.96
C LYS A 374 -6.39 11.13 -10.18
N LEU A 375 -6.49 10.01 -10.89
CA LEU A 375 -5.70 9.75 -12.08
C LEU A 375 -6.07 10.71 -13.21
N LEU A 376 -7.37 10.92 -13.46
CA LEU A 376 -7.87 11.82 -14.51
C LEU A 376 -7.45 13.27 -14.26
N LEU A 377 -7.58 13.77 -13.02
CA LEU A 377 -7.11 15.12 -12.66
C LEU A 377 -5.60 15.25 -12.85
N ARG A 378 -4.81 14.24 -12.43
CA ARG A 378 -3.36 14.25 -12.64
C ARG A 378 -2.98 14.24 -14.12
N MET A 379 -3.72 13.50 -14.95
CA MET A 379 -3.50 13.48 -16.40
C MET A 379 -3.84 14.83 -17.05
N ARG A 380 -4.88 15.53 -16.57
CA ARG A 380 -5.20 16.91 -16.98
C ARG A 380 -4.06 17.85 -16.65
N ASP A 381 -3.61 17.87 -15.39
CA ASP A 381 -2.55 18.78 -14.95
C ASP A 381 -1.22 18.52 -15.69
N LEU A 382 -0.94 17.27 -16.05
CA LEU A 382 0.20 16.92 -16.89
C LEU A 382 0.05 17.43 -18.33
N LYS A 383 -1.17 17.39 -18.88
CA LYS A 383 -1.47 17.89 -20.22
C LYS A 383 -1.44 19.42 -20.30
N GLU A 384 -1.75 20.12 -19.21
CA GLU A 384 -1.63 21.58 -19.14
C GLU A 384 -0.18 22.06 -18.97
N ARG A 385 0.71 21.18 -18.51
CA ARG A 385 2.15 21.45 -18.33
C ARG A 385 3.03 21.05 -19.52
N ALA A 386 2.48 20.32 -20.49
CA ALA A 386 3.15 19.90 -21.72
C ALA A 386 2.69 20.79 -22.87
#